data_AF-A0A2W2CKX4-F1
#
_entry.id   AF-A0A2W2CKX4-F1
#
_cell.length_a   1.000
_cell.length_b   1.000
_cell.length_c   1.000
_cell.angle_alpha   90.00
_cell.angle_beta   90.00
_cell.angle_gamma   90.00
#
_symmetry.space_group_name_H-M   'P 1'
#
loop_
_entity.id
_entity.type
_entity.pdbx_description
1 polymer ?
#
loop_
_entity_poly.entity_id
_entity_poly.type
_entity_poly.pdbx_seq_one_letter_code
_entity_poly.pdbx_strand_id
1 'polypeptide(L)'
;MGTFDWHSDIDSTGLFEHEDGLAAFGLWIRAGTWTGGHGRTGFVGDAQLRELFGASDEIAGEVRLLVEVGLWEREEGGYRMLRGPHTDPDQPLPLWRYSDTDLDGRLFGVDDTPNN
;
A
#
# COMPACT_ATOMS: atom_id res chain seq x y z
N MET A 1 13.92 2.92 -10.20
CA MET A 1 13.16 1.81 -9.56
C MET A 1 11.96 2.45 -8.87
N GLY A 2 10.73 1.96 -9.07
CA GLY A 2 9.57 2.58 -8.43
C GLY A 2 9.49 2.09 -6.98
N THR A 3 9.37 3.02 -6.02
CA THR A 3 9.23 2.69 -4.60
C THR A 3 7.77 2.77 -4.22
N PHE A 4 7.33 1.82 -3.39
CA PHE A 4 6.04 1.93 -2.72
C PHE A 4 6.23 2.93 -1.59
N ASP A 5 5.41 3.97 -1.58
CA ASP A 5 5.47 5.02 -0.58
C ASP A 5 4.11 5.14 0.10
N TRP A 6 4.15 5.53 1.37
CA TRP A 6 2.94 5.76 2.15
C TRP A 6 2.96 7.13 2.81
N HIS A 7 1.78 7.67 3.09
CA HIS A 7 1.61 9.00 3.66
C HIS A 7 0.76 8.92 4.94
N SER A 8 0.86 9.93 5.79
CA SER A 8 0.25 9.92 7.12
C SER A 8 -1.28 9.91 7.13
N ASP A 9 -1.93 10.11 5.99
CA ASP A 9 -3.39 9.98 5.84
C ASP A 9 -3.87 8.54 6.07
N ILE A 10 -2.97 7.54 6.07
CA ILE A 10 -3.31 6.20 6.55
C ILE A 10 -3.80 6.21 8.01
N ASP A 11 -3.36 7.16 8.83
CA ASP A 11 -3.81 7.31 10.22
C ASP A 11 -5.31 7.62 10.29
N SER A 12 -5.87 8.24 9.24
CA SER A 12 -7.29 8.56 9.15
C SER A 12 -8.19 7.38 8.77
N THR A 13 -7.59 6.25 8.35
CA THR A 13 -8.34 5.05 7.94
C THR A 13 -8.84 4.24 9.13
N GLY A 14 -8.38 4.54 10.35
CA GLY A 14 -8.65 3.74 11.54
C GLY A 14 -7.80 2.47 11.65
N LEU A 15 -6.93 2.18 10.68
CA LEU A 15 -6.10 0.96 10.64
C LEU A 15 -5.41 0.65 11.97
N PHE A 16 -4.80 1.66 12.60
CA PHE A 16 -4.03 1.50 13.83
C PHE A 16 -4.87 1.47 15.12
N GLU A 17 -6.19 1.65 15.02
CA GLU A 17 -7.13 1.51 16.14
C GLU A 17 -7.50 0.03 16.40
N HIS A 18 -7.23 -0.85 15.43
CA HIS A 18 -7.49 -2.29 15.53
C HIS A 18 -6.30 -3.06 16.13
N GLU A 19 -6.60 -4.15 16.84
CA GLU A 19 -5.57 -5.04 17.43
C GLU A 19 -4.61 -5.61 16.38
N ASP A 20 -5.12 -5.88 15.17
CA ASP A 20 -4.35 -6.40 14.03
C ASP A 20 -3.74 -5.29 13.16
N GLY A 21 -3.89 -4.01 13.54
CA GLY A 21 -3.53 -2.86 12.71
C GLY A 21 -2.07 -2.83 12.26
N LEU A 22 -1.14 -3.16 13.15
CA LEU A 22 0.29 -3.21 12.82
C LEU A 22 0.63 -4.39 11.90
N ALA A 23 -0.04 -5.53 12.07
CA ALA A 23 0.15 -6.70 11.20
C ALA A 23 -0.39 -6.41 9.80
N ALA A 24 -1.59 -5.83 9.71
CA ALA A 24 -2.21 -5.39 8.47
C ALA A 24 -1.37 -4.33 7.74
N PHE A 25 -0.84 -3.35 8.47
CA PHE A 25 0.09 -2.37 7.90
C PHE A 25 1.36 -3.04 7.34
N GLY A 26 1.94 -3.99 8.09
CA GLY A 26 3.12 -4.75 7.63
C GLY A 26 2.84 -5.56 6.35
N LEU A 27 1.67 -6.20 6.27
CA LEU A 27 1.19 -6.88 5.08
C LEU A 27 1.08 -5.91 3.90
N TRP A 28 0.45 -4.76 4.12
CA TRP A 28 0.23 -3.73 3.11
C TRP A 28 1.54 -3.16 2.57
N ILE A 29 2.52 -2.82 3.43
CA ILE A 29 3.85 -2.33 3.02
C ILE A 29 4.59 -3.36 2.17
N ARG A 30 4.56 -4.64 2.55
CA ARG A 30 5.25 -5.71 1.82
C ARG A 30 4.58 -5.99 0.48
N ALA A 31 3.25 -6.03 0.43
CA ALA A 31 2.47 -6.22 -0.80
C ALA A 31 2.70 -5.07 -1.78
N GLY A 32 2.70 -3.84 -1.25
CA GLY A 32 3.11 -2.64 -1.96
C GLY A 32 4.49 -2.84 -2.55
N THR A 33 5.52 -2.99 -1.72
CA THR A 33 6.91 -3.21 -2.17
C THR A 33 7.05 -4.29 -3.25
N TRP A 34 6.38 -5.43 -3.09
CA TRP A 34 6.39 -6.50 -4.09
C TRP A 34 5.79 -6.06 -5.41
N THR A 35 4.59 -5.48 -5.43
CA THR A 35 3.94 -5.02 -6.67
C THR A 35 4.80 -3.98 -7.40
N GLY A 36 5.65 -3.24 -6.69
CA GLY A 36 6.62 -2.29 -7.26
C GLY A 36 7.73 -2.90 -8.09
N GLY A 37 8.21 -4.06 -7.63
CA GLY A 37 9.14 -4.90 -8.39
C GLY A 37 8.45 -5.70 -9.50
N HIS A 38 7.12 -5.86 -9.44
CA HIS A 38 6.35 -6.78 -10.29
C HIS A 38 5.30 -6.04 -11.12
N GLY A 39 5.78 -5.11 -11.95
CA GLY A 39 4.96 -4.43 -12.96
C GLY A 39 4.15 -3.23 -12.44
N ARG A 40 4.28 -2.87 -11.15
CA ARG A 40 3.60 -1.71 -10.52
C ARG A 40 2.07 -1.78 -10.65
N THR A 41 1.53 -2.99 -10.59
CA THR A 41 0.10 -3.23 -10.84
C THR A 41 -0.80 -2.81 -9.67
N GLY A 42 -0.23 -2.75 -8.46
CA GLY A 42 -1.02 -2.63 -7.24
C GLY A 42 -1.95 -3.82 -7.01
N PHE A 43 -1.76 -4.94 -7.72
CA PHE A 43 -2.58 -6.14 -7.60
C PHE A 43 -1.73 -7.30 -7.09
N VAL A 44 -2.22 -7.99 -6.06
CA VAL A 44 -1.59 -9.20 -5.52
C VAL A 44 -2.56 -10.36 -5.66
N GLY A 45 -2.16 -11.38 -6.43
CA GLY A 45 -2.97 -12.59 -6.61
C GLY A 45 -3.02 -13.47 -5.36
N ASP A 46 -4.05 -14.30 -5.22
CA ASP A 46 -4.25 -15.20 -4.07
C ASP A 46 -3.06 -16.17 -3.87
N ALA A 47 -2.52 -16.70 -4.97
CA ALA A 47 -1.33 -17.55 -4.93
C ALA A 47 -0.10 -16.78 -4.45
N GLN A 48 0.03 -15.53 -4.88
CA GLN A 48 1.16 -14.67 -4.51
C GLN A 48 1.07 -14.23 -3.05
N LEU A 49 -0.14 -13.92 -2.57
CA LEU A 49 -0.41 -13.64 -1.16
C LEU A 49 0.06 -14.80 -0.29
N ARG A 50 -0.26 -16.04 -0.69
CA ARG A 50 0.19 -17.23 0.04
C ARG A 50 1.70 -17.38 0.06
N GLU A 51 2.35 -17.12 -1.07
CA GLU A 51 3.82 -17.22 -1.19
C GLU A 51 4.55 -16.15 -0.36
N LEU A 52 4.05 -14.91 -0.36
CA LEU A 52 4.70 -13.79 0.30
C LEU A 52 4.46 -13.75 1.82
N PHE A 53 3.29 -14.23 2.25
CA PHE A 53 2.76 -13.93 3.58
C PHE A 53 2.33 -15.14 4.41
N GLY A 54 2.38 -16.35 3.86
CA GLY A 54 2.02 -17.57 4.57
C GLY A 54 0.62 -18.08 4.23
N ALA A 55 0.11 -19.05 4.98
CA ALA A 55 -1.19 -19.65 4.68
C ALA A 55 -2.30 -18.59 4.78
N SER A 56 -3.29 -18.64 3.88
CA SER A 56 -4.38 -17.64 3.82
C SER A 56 -5.15 -17.47 5.12
N ASP A 57 -5.20 -18.51 5.94
CA ASP A 57 -5.92 -18.50 7.21
C ASP A 57 -5.15 -17.71 8.29
N GLU A 58 -3.83 -17.60 8.17
CA GLU A 58 -2.97 -16.84 9.08
C GLU A 58 -3.05 -15.34 8.82
N ILE A 59 -3.37 -14.92 7.59
CA ILE A 59 -3.46 -13.50 7.20
C ILE A 59 -4.90 -13.00 6.98
N ALA A 60 -5.89 -13.83 7.32
CA ALA A 60 -7.30 -13.56 7.01
C ALA A 60 -7.83 -12.33 7.76
N GLY A 61 -7.35 -12.09 8.98
CA GLY A 61 -7.71 -10.93 9.81
C GLY A 61 -7.17 -9.63 9.20
N GLU A 62 -5.89 -9.64 8.83
CA GLU A 62 -5.18 -8.52 8.23
C GLU A 62 -5.77 -8.15 6.86
N VAL A 63 -6.02 -9.14 6.01
CA VAL A 63 -6.64 -8.91 4.69
C VAL A 63 -8.05 -8.34 4.85
N ARG A 64 -8.84 -8.89 5.79
CA ARG A 64 -10.18 -8.35 6.08
C ARG A 64 -10.08 -6.90 6.54
N LEU A 65 -9.17 -6.61 7.46
CA LEU A 65 -8.98 -5.26 7.98
C LEU A 65 -8.57 -4.29 6.87
N LEU A 66 -7.62 -4.65 6.00
CA LEU A 66 -7.21 -3.80 4.87
C LEU A 66 -8.37 -3.51 3.90
N VAL A 67 -9.28 -4.46 3.70
CA VAL A 67 -10.50 -4.23 2.90
C VAL A 67 -11.49 -3.34 3.65
N GLU A 68 -11.69 -3.57 4.94
CA GLU A 68 -12.60 -2.79 5.79
C GLU A 68 -12.19 -1.32 5.88
N VAL A 69 -10.90 -1.03 6.04
CA VAL A 69 -10.37 0.34 6.10
C VAL A 69 -10.17 0.98 4.72
N GLY A 70 -10.61 0.31 3.65
CA GLY A 70 -10.59 0.84 2.28
C GLY A 70 -9.20 0.95 1.67
N LEU A 71 -8.21 0.21 2.19
CA LEU A 71 -6.88 0.14 1.62
C LEU A 71 -6.79 -0.91 0.51
N TRP A 72 -7.59 -1.97 0.57
CA TRP A 72 -7.67 -3.04 -0.44
C TRP A 72 -9.10 -3.25 -0.95
N GLU A 73 -9.22 -3.78 -2.17
CA GLU A 73 -10.46 -4.26 -2.76
C GLU A 73 -10.28 -5.71 -3.23
N ARG A 74 -11.30 -6.55 -3.03
CA ARG A 74 -11.32 -7.91 -3.57
C ARG A 74 -11.57 -7.85 -5.08
N GLU A 75 -10.67 -8.43 -5.86
CA GLU A 75 -10.85 -8.65 -7.31
C GLU A 75 -10.81 -10.16 -7.63
N GLU A 76 -11.19 -10.54 -8.85
CA GLU A 76 -11.10 -11.95 -9.27
C GLU A 76 -9.65 -12.44 -9.17
N GLY A 77 -9.42 -13.47 -8.34
CA GLY A 77 -8.12 -14.10 -8.16
C GLY A 77 -7.12 -13.34 -7.28
N GLY A 78 -7.52 -12.27 -6.57
CA GLY A 78 -6.59 -11.53 -5.70
C GLY A 78 -7.19 -10.28 -5.06
N TYR A 79 -6.31 -9.33 -4.74
CA TYR A 79 -6.69 -8.05 -4.15
C TYR A 79 -5.97 -6.90 -4.83
N ARG A 80 -6.71 -5.82 -5.06
CA ARG A 80 -6.21 -4.54 -5.54
C ARG A 80 -5.94 -3.65 -4.35
N MET A 81 -4.75 -3.06 -4.32
CA MET A 81 -4.43 -1.97 -3.40
C MET A 81 -5.14 -0.70 -3.90
N LEU A 82 -6.00 -0.15 -3.05
CA LEU A 82 -6.73 1.08 -3.28
C LEU A 82 -5.94 2.29 -2.76
N ARG A 83 -6.24 3.44 -3.35
CA ARG A 83 -6.04 4.74 -2.71
C ARG A 83 -7.04 4.81 -1.55
N GLY A 84 -6.56 5.11 -0.34
CA GLY A 84 -7.41 5.30 0.84
C GLY A 84 -8.49 6.41 0.63
N PRO A 85 -9.23 6.81 1.67
CA PRO A 85 -10.50 7.55 1.55
C PRO A 85 -10.36 9.04 1.13
N HIS A 86 -9.75 9.33 -0.03
CA HIS A 86 -9.66 10.68 -0.58
C HIS A 86 -10.08 10.72 -2.06
N THR A 87 -11.08 11.56 -2.35
CA THR A 87 -11.71 11.77 -3.67
C THR A 87 -11.03 12.85 -4.54
N ASP A 88 -9.86 13.36 -4.12
CA ASP A 88 -9.12 14.41 -4.83
C ASP A 88 -8.09 13.80 -5.82
N PRO A 89 -8.12 14.16 -7.12
CA PRO A 89 -7.20 13.63 -8.13
C PRO A 89 -5.72 13.93 -7.85
N ASP A 90 -5.37 15.00 -7.12
CA ASP A 90 -3.99 15.55 -7.08
C ASP A 90 -3.12 15.22 -5.84
N GLN A 91 -3.31 14.04 -5.18
CA GLN A 91 -2.39 13.26 -4.27
C GLN A 91 -2.67 13.26 -2.74
N PRO A 92 -2.16 12.30 -1.89
CA PRO A 92 -1.65 10.91 -2.14
C PRO A 92 -2.12 9.81 -1.14
N LEU A 93 -2.28 8.54 -1.61
CA LEU A 93 -1.82 7.25 -1.03
C LEU A 93 -2.19 6.06 -1.94
N PRO A 94 -1.49 4.91 -1.88
CA PRO A 94 -0.33 4.68 -2.71
C PRO A 94 -0.67 4.53 -4.21
N LEU A 95 0.10 5.20 -5.06
CA LEU A 95 0.31 4.74 -6.43
C LEU A 95 1.68 5.26 -6.85
N TRP A 96 2.66 4.37 -6.79
CA TRP A 96 3.98 4.44 -7.43
C TRP A 96 4.46 5.85 -7.78
N ARG A 97 5.32 6.45 -6.95
CA ARG A 97 6.07 7.62 -7.42
C ARG A 97 7.05 7.17 -8.51
N TYR A 98 6.94 7.78 -9.69
CA TYR A 98 8.09 7.88 -10.58
C TYR A 98 9.08 8.81 -9.86
N SER A 99 10.34 8.37 -9.71
CA SER A 99 11.39 9.24 -9.20
C SER A 99 11.58 10.37 -10.22
N ASP A 100 11.00 11.54 -9.97
CA ASP A 100 10.96 12.59 -10.98
C ASP A 100 12.31 13.25 -11.24
N THR A 101 13.38 12.95 -10.49
CA THR A 101 14.78 13.06 -10.93
C THR A 101 15.73 12.67 -9.79
N ASP A 102 16.97 12.33 -10.16
CA ASP A 102 18.13 12.12 -9.29
C ASP A 102 18.06 12.78 -7.91
N LEU A 103 18.23 11.97 -6.86
CA LEU A 103 18.67 12.47 -5.56
C LEU A 103 20.20 12.59 -5.45
N ASP A 104 20.96 12.24 -6.50
CA ASP A 104 22.43 12.38 -6.60
C ASP A 104 23.18 12.07 -5.27
N GLY A 105 22.79 10.97 -4.63
CA GLY A 105 23.39 10.51 -3.37
C GLY A 105 22.96 11.22 -2.08
N ARG A 106 21.86 11.99 -2.05
CA ARG A 106 21.32 12.60 -0.82
C ARG A 106 20.58 11.62 0.09
N LEU A 107 20.78 11.77 1.40
CA LEU A 107 20.26 10.90 2.47
C LEU A 107 18.81 11.21 2.91
N PHE A 108 18.29 12.40 2.61
CA PHE A 108 16.88 12.79 2.82
C PHE A 108 16.44 13.72 1.68
N GLY A 109 15.25 13.46 1.12
CA GLY A 109 14.54 14.38 0.24
C GLY A 109 13.11 14.50 0.75
N VAL A 110 12.73 15.70 1.19
CA VAL A 110 11.35 16.06 1.52
C VAL A 110 11.04 17.33 0.76
N ASP A 111 10.05 17.24 -0.14
CA ASP A 111 9.15 18.35 -0.45
C ASP A 111 7.75 17.75 -0.69
N ASP A 112 6.90 18.00 0.31
CA ASP A 112 5.52 17.50 0.47
C ASP A 112 4.51 18.61 0.15
N THR A 113 4.66 19.27 -1.00
CA THR A 113 3.72 20.30 -1.45
C THR A 113 3.25 20.06 -2.89
N PRO A 114 1.95 19.85 -3.16
CA PRO A 114 1.39 20.17 -4.46
C PRO A 114 1.27 21.70 -4.56
N ASN A 115 2.08 22.33 -5.41
CA ASN A 115 1.82 23.69 -5.87
C ASN A 115 0.72 23.66 -6.96
N ASN A 116 -0.53 23.89 -6.55
CA ASN A 116 -1.44 24.95 -7.03
C ASN A 116 -2.90 24.68 -6.66
#